data_AF-A0A2T0UUS6-F1
#
_entry.id   AF-A0A2T0UUS6-F1
#
_cell.length_a   1.000
_cell.length_b   1.000
_cell.length_c   1.000
_cell.angle_alpha   90.00
_cell.angle_beta   90.00
_cell.angle_gamma   90.00
#
_symmetry.space_group_name_H-M   'P 1'
#
loop_
_entity.id
_entity.type
_entity.pdbx_description
1 polymer ?
#
loop_
_entity_poly.entity_id
_entity_poly.type
_entity_poly.pdbx_seq_one_letter_code
_entity_poly.pdbx_strand_id
1 'polypeptide(L)'
;MGASQSPRSAQVIDLDAMRQRQQAQKHLVRLAPELDGLEMVYQLAASPDTYYGMPILAWGLREDGNVVGLVPWMETLTACHKVNSQENGYFIGYRDPETEEIFDTPPDHKYYELTAAAEYFEYEASGEVTLIQQIPDTLGTHALCMNHPDAPWSMKPVYGWRLYSDGSIDALLADEQKATMTPILLSDKCLYSARSCHQSVYFFQRHIANRILEEDPATLEALAMMVVPSE
;
A
#
# COMPACT_ATOMS: atom_id res chain seq x y z
N MET A 1 -47.86 45.38 -3.44
CA MET A 1 -46.87 44.86 -2.46
C MET A 1 -46.14 43.72 -3.15
N GLY A 2 -44.94 43.99 -3.68
CA GLY A 2 -44.17 43.03 -4.46
C GLY A 2 -43.42 42.05 -3.56
N ALA A 3 -43.51 40.77 -3.86
CA ALA A 3 -42.69 39.74 -3.22
C ALA A 3 -41.27 39.78 -3.81
N SER A 4 -40.26 39.98 -2.97
CA SER A 4 -38.86 39.90 -3.40
C SER A 4 -38.50 38.43 -3.66
N GLN A 5 -38.19 38.11 -4.92
CA GLN A 5 -37.56 36.83 -5.24
C GLN A 5 -36.07 36.90 -4.89
N SER A 6 -35.63 36.08 -3.93
CA SER A 6 -34.21 35.94 -3.59
C SER A 6 -33.43 35.39 -4.79
N PRO A 7 -32.32 36.01 -5.23
CA PRO A 7 -31.53 35.51 -6.34
C PRO A 7 -30.47 34.56 -5.78
N ARG A 8 -30.85 33.35 -5.38
CA ARG A 8 -29.85 32.27 -5.24
C ARG A 8 -29.84 31.50 -6.54
N SER A 9 -28.92 31.88 -7.43
CA SER A 9 -28.57 31.08 -8.60
C SER A 9 -28.15 29.70 -8.12
N ALA A 10 -28.79 28.65 -8.64
CA ALA A 10 -28.36 27.27 -8.38
C ALA A 10 -26.91 27.11 -8.82
N GLN A 11 -26.02 26.77 -7.89
CA GLN A 11 -24.66 26.37 -8.23
C GLN A 11 -24.73 24.99 -8.87
N VAL A 12 -24.50 24.92 -10.18
CA VAL A 12 -24.30 23.66 -10.89
C VAL A 12 -22.91 23.17 -10.53
N ILE A 13 -22.85 22.06 -9.82
CA ILE A 13 -21.60 21.42 -9.40
C ILE A 13 -21.30 20.30 -10.41
N ASP A 14 -20.14 20.38 -11.05
CA ASP A 14 -19.64 19.31 -11.92
C ASP A 14 -19.09 18.17 -11.05
N LEU A 15 -19.86 17.08 -10.98
CA LEU A 15 -19.52 15.91 -10.19
C LEU A 15 -18.29 15.17 -10.72
N ASP A 16 -18.01 15.25 -12.02
CA ASP A 16 -16.86 14.58 -12.62
C ASP A 16 -15.58 15.35 -12.31
N ALA A 17 -15.60 16.68 -12.39
CA ALA A 17 -14.50 17.52 -11.94
C ALA A 17 -14.23 17.35 -10.43
N MET A 18 -15.28 17.20 -9.61
CA MET A 18 -15.11 16.90 -8.18
C MET A 18 -14.47 15.53 -7.94
N ARG A 19 -14.90 14.49 -8.66
CA ARG A 19 -14.30 13.15 -8.53
C ARG A 19 -12.84 13.13 -8.93
N GLN A 20 -12.50 13.77 -10.05
CA GLN A 20 -11.11 13.88 -10.51
C GLN A 20 -10.24 14.60 -9.48
N ARG A 21 -10.73 15.71 -8.91
CA ARG A 21 -10.02 16.43 -7.84
C ARG A 21 -9.84 15.58 -6.59
N GLN A 22 -10.86 14.83 -6.18
CA GLN A 22 -10.77 13.91 -5.04
C GLN A 22 -9.83 12.72 -5.30
N GLN A 23 -9.69 12.29 -6.55
CA GLN A 23 -8.74 11.25 -6.92
C GLN A 23 -7.30 11.78 -6.90
N ALA A 24 -7.05 12.96 -7.48
CA ALA A 24 -5.75 13.63 -7.43
C ALA A 24 -5.27 13.82 -5.99
N GLN A 25 -6.15 14.32 -5.11
CA GLN A 25 -5.86 14.48 -3.67
C GLN A 25 -5.44 13.19 -2.96
N LYS A 26 -5.77 12.01 -3.49
CA LYS A 26 -5.40 10.71 -2.90
C LYS A 26 -4.05 10.19 -3.40
N HIS A 27 -3.42 10.85 -4.38
CA HIS A 27 -2.13 10.45 -4.92
C HIS A 27 -1.03 10.62 -3.88
N LEU A 28 -0.17 9.60 -3.79
CA LEU A 28 1.00 9.62 -2.94
C LEU A 28 2.11 10.41 -3.63
N VAL A 29 2.75 11.33 -2.90
CA VAL A 29 3.82 12.18 -3.43
C VAL A 29 5.17 11.83 -2.80
N ARG A 30 5.17 11.24 -1.61
CA ARG A 30 6.40 10.84 -0.92
C ARG A 30 6.15 9.67 0.02
N LEU A 31 7.14 8.81 0.16
CA LEU A 31 7.17 7.72 1.12
C LEU A 31 8.32 7.87 2.12
N ALA A 32 8.12 7.33 3.32
CA ALA A 32 9.15 7.11 4.33
C ALA A 32 8.98 5.68 4.87
N PRO A 33 10.03 4.84 4.89
CA PRO A 33 9.95 3.53 5.53
C PRO A 33 9.55 3.65 7.00
N GLU A 34 8.75 2.71 7.51
CA GLU A 34 8.59 2.56 8.95
C GLU A 34 9.80 1.81 9.52
N LEU A 35 10.40 2.40 10.55
CA LEU A 35 11.63 1.94 11.19
C LEU A 35 11.52 1.90 12.72
N ASP A 36 10.44 2.45 13.28
CA ASP A 36 10.17 2.55 14.71
C ASP A 36 9.25 1.41 15.20
N GLY A 37 8.74 0.59 14.27
CA GLY A 37 7.95 -0.61 14.60
C GLY A 37 6.46 -0.35 14.81
N LEU A 38 5.93 0.79 14.37
CA LEU A 38 4.50 1.08 14.46
C LEU A 38 3.68 0.10 13.62
N GLU A 39 2.48 -0.19 14.13
CA GLU A 39 1.59 -1.19 13.57
C GLU A 39 0.22 -0.59 13.23
N MET A 40 -0.42 -1.12 12.20
CA MET A 40 -1.84 -1.00 11.99
C MET A 40 -2.58 -1.95 12.95
N VAL A 41 -3.59 -1.44 13.65
CA VAL A 41 -4.52 -2.25 14.43
C VAL A 41 -5.73 -2.57 13.56
N TYR A 42 -6.03 -3.87 13.46
CA TYR A 42 -7.11 -4.39 12.64
C TYR A 42 -7.97 -5.37 13.45
N GLN A 43 -9.27 -5.33 13.23
CA GLN A 43 -10.23 -6.23 13.86
C GLN A 43 -10.97 -7.05 12.82
N LEU A 44 -11.04 -8.36 13.03
CA LEU A 44 -11.84 -9.28 12.21
C LEU A 44 -13.31 -9.24 12.62
N ALA A 45 -14.22 -9.20 11.65
CA ALA A 45 -15.66 -9.27 11.94
C ALA A 45 -16.07 -10.56 12.67
N ALA A 46 -15.39 -11.68 12.37
CA ALA A 46 -15.60 -12.97 13.02
C ALA A 46 -15.10 -13.03 14.47
N SER A 47 -14.23 -12.09 14.88
CA SER A 47 -13.58 -12.07 16.19
C SER A 47 -13.58 -10.65 16.78
N PRO A 48 -14.76 -10.10 17.14
CA PRO A 48 -14.91 -8.70 17.54
C PRO A 48 -14.24 -8.35 18.89
N ASP A 49 -13.83 -9.34 19.66
CA ASP A 49 -13.12 -9.14 20.93
C ASP A 49 -11.60 -9.20 20.79
N THR A 50 -11.09 -9.43 19.56
CA THR A 50 -9.65 -9.60 19.29
C THR A 50 -9.14 -8.52 18.35
N TYR A 51 -8.00 -7.95 18.69
CA TYR A 51 -7.27 -7.00 17.86
C TYR A 51 -5.98 -7.64 17.34
N TYR A 52 -5.67 -7.36 16.08
CA TYR A 52 -4.48 -7.85 15.40
C TYR A 52 -3.58 -6.68 15.04
N GLY A 53 -2.31 -6.75 15.46
CA GLY A 53 -1.27 -5.83 15.05
C GLY A 53 -0.67 -6.28 13.72
N MET A 54 -0.60 -5.36 12.76
CA MET A 54 0.01 -5.57 11.46
C MET A 54 1.12 -4.53 11.26
N PRO A 55 2.40 -4.93 11.13
CA PRO A 55 3.49 -3.98 10.91
C PRO A 55 3.24 -3.07 9.71
N ILE A 56 3.41 -1.77 9.93
CA ILE A 56 3.40 -0.78 8.86
C ILE A 56 4.72 -0.93 8.10
N LEU A 57 4.66 -0.93 6.77
CA LEU A 57 5.85 -0.98 5.94
C LEU A 57 6.41 0.43 5.72
N ALA A 58 5.53 1.38 5.44
CA ALA A 58 5.89 2.75 5.12
C ALA A 58 4.77 3.73 5.45
N TRP A 59 5.13 5.00 5.59
CA TRP A 59 4.22 6.13 5.62
C TRP A 59 4.23 6.83 4.26
N GLY A 60 3.08 7.32 3.86
CA GLY A 60 2.91 8.05 2.61
C GLY A 60 2.30 9.42 2.84
N LEU A 61 2.89 10.45 2.24
CA LEU A 61 2.30 11.78 2.11
C LEU A 61 1.45 11.82 0.85
N ARG A 62 0.24 12.36 0.97
CA ARG A 62 -0.65 12.62 -0.16
C ARG A 62 -0.56 14.06 -0.62
N GLU A 63 -1.02 14.31 -1.84
CA GLU A 63 -1.10 15.65 -2.44
C GLU A 63 -1.98 16.61 -1.62
N ASP A 64 -2.96 16.09 -0.87
CA ASP A 64 -3.78 16.89 0.06
C ASP A 64 -3.11 17.20 1.42
N GLY A 65 -1.86 16.78 1.60
CA GLY A 65 -1.09 16.96 2.84
C GLY A 65 -1.33 15.89 3.91
N ASN A 66 -2.26 14.94 3.69
CA ASN A 66 -2.52 13.89 4.66
C ASN A 66 -1.42 12.82 4.63
N VAL A 67 -1.01 12.40 5.82
CA VAL A 67 -0.13 11.24 5.99
C VAL A 67 -0.97 9.99 6.22
N VAL A 68 -0.50 8.86 5.69
CA VAL A 68 -1.19 7.56 5.83
C VAL A 68 -0.17 6.45 6.05
N GLY A 69 -0.46 5.51 6.95
CA GLY A 69 0.31 4.28 7.06
C GLY A 69 -0.03 3.33 5.91
N LEU A 70 0.95 2.59 5.42
CA LEU A 70 0.85 1.67 4.30
C LEU A 70 1.28 0.26 4.71
N VAL A 71 0.47 -0.74 4.36
CA VAL A 71 0.75 -2.17 4.60
C VAL A 71 0.67 -2.96 3.29
N PRO A 72 1.55 -3.95 3.06
CA PRO A 72 1.40 -4.89 1.95
C PRO A 72 0.13 -5.69 2.17
N TRP A 73 -0.87 -5.49 1.31
CA TRP A 73 -2.17 -6.13 1.45
C TRP A 73 -2.73 -6.49 0.08
N MET A 74 -3.00 -7.77 -0.12
CA MET A 74 -3.46 -8.31 -1.40
C MET A 74 -2.50 -7.89 -2.52
N GLU A 75 -2.97 -7.15 -3.51
CA GLU A 75 -2.21 -6.86 -4.74
C GLU A 75 -1.41 -5.55 -4.70
N THR A 76 -1.44 -4.81 -3.59
CA THR A 76 -0.81 -3.48 -3.53
C THR A 76 -0.33 -3.09 -2.13
N LEU A 77 0.47 -2.04 -2.07
CA LEU A 77 0.82 -1.37 -0.82
C LEU A 77 -0.37 -0.45 -0.45
N THR A 78 -1.21 -0.94 0.46
CA THR A 78 -2.53 -0.37 0.74
C THR A 78 -2.48 0.57 1.94
N ALA A 79 -3.14 1.73 1.84
CA ALA A 79 -3.31 2.62 2.97
C ALA A 79 -4.20 1.99 4.05
N CYS A 80 -3.79 2.08 5.32
CA CYS A 80 -4.42 1.36 6.44
C CYS A 80 -5.93 1.59 6.53
N HIS A 81 -6.41 2.84 6.39
CA HIS A 81 -7.85 3.17 6.40
C HIS A 81 -8.65 2.58 5.21
N LYS A 82 -7.99 2.08 4.16
CA LYS A 82 -8.61 1.36 3.05
C LYS A 82 -8.61 -0.15 3.25
N VAL A 83 -7.91 -0.66 4.27
CA VAL A 83 -7.98 -2.05 4.70
C VAL A 83 -9.28 -2.22 5.49
N ASN A 84 -10.39 -2.24 4.76
CA ASN A 84 -11.71 -2.43 5.31
C ASN A 84 -12.53 -3.22 4.29
N SER A 85 -12.95 -4.43 4.65
CA SER A 85 -14.03 -5.11 3.95
C SER A 85 -15.14 -5.42 4.95
N GLN A 86 -16.38 -5.13 4.55
CA GLN A 86 -17.55 -5.31 5.42
C GLN A 86 -17.70 -6.75 5.94
N GLU A 87 -17.09 -7.73 5.28
CA GLU A 87 -17.17 -9.15 5.63
C GLU A 87 -15.94 -9.66 6.39
N ASN A 88 -14.75 -9.05 6.22
CA ASN A 88 -13.51 -9.62 6.75
C ASN A 88 -12.87 -8.81 7.87
N GLY A 89 -13.26 -7.55 8.09
CA GLY A 89 -12.74 -6.73 9.19
C GLY A 89 -12.35 -5.32 8.78
N TYR A 90 -11.94 -4.53 9.78
CA TYR A 90 -11.76 -3.08 9.62
C TYR A 90 -10.58 -2.53 10.44
N PHE A 91 -10.00 -1.46 9.89
CA PHE A 91 -8.99 -0.62 10.54
C PHE A 91 -9.55 0.05 11.81
N ILE A 92 -8.80 -0.04 12.91
CA ILE A 92 -9.13 0.59 14.19
C ILE A 92 -8.31 1.85 14.43
N GLY A 93 -7.02 1.77 14.13
CA GLY A 93 -6.04 2.80 14.44
C GLY A 93 -4.64 2.31 14.20
N TYR A 94 -3.66 3.09 14.60
CA TYR A 94 -2.26 2.73 14.64
C TYR A 94 -1.86 2.45 16.09
N ARG A 95 -0.87 1.60 16.29
CA ARG A 95 -0.35 1.26 17.61
C ARG A 95 1.16 1.43 17.65
N ASP A 96 1.63 1.97 18.77
CA ASP A 96 3.02 1.84 19.19
C ASP A 96 3.16 0.61 20.11
N PRO A 97 3.85 -0.46 19.70
CA PRO A 97 4.00 -1.66 20.53
C PRO A 97 4.84 -1.45 21.79
N GLU A 98 5.68 -0.41 21.85
CA GLU A 98 6.49 -0.15 23.04
C GLU A 98 5.64 0.43 24.18
N THR A 99 4.69 1.29 23.83
CA THR A 99 3.80 1.97 24.79
C THR A 99 2.42 1.31 24.89
N GLU A 100 2.06 0.45 23.94
CA GLU A 100 0.72 -0.12 23.71
C GLU A 100 -0.36 0.96 23.50
N GLU A 101 0.05 2.19 23.14
CA GLU A 101 -0.86 3.28 22.83
C GLU A 101 -1.48 3.08 21.44
N ILE A 102 -2.80 3.28 21.34
CA ILE A 102 -3.53 3.26 20.08
C ILE A 102 -3.97 4.69 19.75
N PHE A 103 -3.66 5.12 18.54
CA PHE A 103 -3.99 6.45 18.02
C PHE A 103 -4.71 6.36 16.67
N ASP A 104 -5.63 7.28 16.42
CA ASP A 104 -6.49 7.31 15.24
C ASP A 104 -5.83 8.00 14.03
N THR A 105 -4.89 8.90 14.29
CA THR A 105 -4.14 9.66 13.27
C THR A 105 -2.65 9.29 13.26
N PRO A 106 -1.96 9.36 12.10
CA PRO A 106 -0.51 9.19 12.06
C PRO A 106 0.23 10.07 13.08
N PRO A 107 1.37 9.62 13.63
CA PRO A 107 2.16 10.43 14.56
C PRO A 107 2.72 11.70 13.90
N ASP A 108 2.77 12.80 14.66
CA ASP A 108 3.24 14.11 14.19
C ASP A 108 4.64 14.07 13.56
N HIS A 109 5.55 13.26 14.10
CA HIS A 109 6.92 13.18 13.59
C HIS A 109 6.96 12.66 12.14
N LYS A 110 6.06 11.74 11.75
CA LYS A 110 5.97 11.25 10.35
C LYS A 110 5.46 12.35 9.42
N TYR A 111 4.57 13.23 9.90
CA TYR A 111 4.16 14.41 9.14
C TYR A 111 5.33 15.36 8.88
N TYR A 112 6.10 15.71 9.90
CA TYR A 112 7.25 16.60 9.73
C TYR A 112 8.33 16.00 8.83
N GLU A 113 8.65 14.72 8.98
CA GLU A 113 9.61 13.99 8.15
C GLU A 113 9.21 14.03 6.67
N LEU A 114 7.97 13.62 6.37
CA LEU A 114 7.49 13.52 4.99
C LEU A 114 7.32 14.89 4.34
N THR A 115 6.85 15.89 5.08
CA THR A 115 6.68 17.25 4.56
C THR A 115 8.03 17.87 4.21
N ALA A 116 9.00 17.78 5.13
CA ALA A 116 10.36 18.27 4.87
C ALA A 116 11.02 17.55 3.68
N ALA A 117 10.81 16.23 3.55
CA ALA A 117 11.30 15.48 2.40
C ALA A 117 10.62 15.90 1.09
N ALA A 118 9.31 16.12 1.09
CA ALA A 118 8.57 16.53 -0.10
C ALA A 118 8.96 17.95 -0.57
N GLU A 119 9.16 18.89 0.35
CA GLU A 119 9.63 20.25 0.05
C GLU A 119 11.04 20.26 -0.58
N TYR A 120 11.93 19.40 -0.11
CA TYR A 120 13.30 19.33 -0.66
C TYR A 120 13.37 18.66 -2.04
N PHE A 121 12.59 17.59 -2.24
CA PHE A 121 12.59 16.78 -3.48
C PHE A 121 11.44 17.15 -4.41
N GLU A 122 11.00 18.41 -4.40
CA GLU A 122 9.86 18.89 -5.18
C GLU A 122 9.94 18.42 -6.64
N TYR A 123 8.88 17.75 -7.11
CA TYR A 123 8.81 17.17 -8.44
C TYR A 123 7.99 18.05 -9.38
N GLU A 124 8.57 18.44 -10.51
CA GLU A 124 7.84 19.12 -11.57
C GLU A 124 7.09 18.11 -12.43
N ALA A 125 5.77 18.24 -12.48
CA ALA A 125 4.91 17.35 -13.25
C ALA A 125 5.25 17.40 -14.75
N SER A 126 5.66 16.25 -15.29
CA SER A 126 5.81 16.02 -16.73
C SER A 126 4.55 15.38 -17.33
N GLY A 127 4.40 15.41 -18.65
CA GLY A 127 3.31 14.71 -19.34
C GLY A 127 3.42 13.18 -19.30
N GLU A 128 4.55 12.63 -18.87
CA GLU A 128 4.81 11.19 -18.76
C GLU A 128 4.90 10.75 -17.29
N VAL A 129 4.47 9.50 -17.01
CA VAL A 129 4.61 8.91 -15.68
C VAL A 129 6.07 8.52 -15.44
N THR A 130 6.68 9.08 -14.40
CA THR A 130 8.09 8.85 -14.06
C THR A 130 8.24 8.24 -12.68
N LEU A 131 9.37 7.56 -12.46
CA LEU A 131 9.76 7.06 -11.14
C LEU A 131 10.23 8.24 -10.28
N ILE A 132 9.61 8.45 -9.12
CA ILE A 132 9.96 9.57 -8.21
C ILE A 132 10.68 9.11 -6.95
N GLN A 133 10.48 7.87 -6.50
CA GLN A 133 11.13 7.35 -5.30
C GLN A 133 11.26 5.83 -5.29
N GLN A 134 12.30 5.33 -4.64
CA GLN A 134 12.43 3.93 -4.23
C GLN A 134 12.65 3.84 -2.72
N ILE A 135 12.00 2.87 -2.08
CA ILE A 135 12.22 2.53 -0.68
C ILE A 135 12.48 1.02 -0.54
N PRO A 136 13.28 0.57 0.44
CA PRO A 136 13.50 -0.86 0.67
C PRO A 136 12.26 -1.50 1.29
N ASP A 137 12.13 -2.82 1.12
CA ASP A 137 11.21 -3.60 1.94
C ASP A 137 11.90 -3.93 3.28
N THR A 138 11.29 -3.56 4.39
CA THR A 138 11.85 -3.74 5.73
C THR A 138 11.21 -4.91 6.50
N LEU A 139 10.11 -5.47 5.98
CA LEU A 139 9.31 -6.49 6.67
C LEU A 139 9.58 -7.92 6.17
N GLY A 140 10.36 -8.08 5.11
CA GLY A 140 10.57 -9.36 4.44
C GLY A 140 9.31 -9.81 3.70
N THR A 141 8.61 -8.87 3.07
CA THR A 141 7.42 -9.15 2.28
C THR A 141 7.75 -10.12 1.15
N HIS A 142 6.83 -11.04 0.87
CA HIS A 142 6.92 -11.93 -0.29
C HIS A 142 5.73 -11.71 -1.21
N ALA A 143 5.97 -11.92 -2.51
CA ALA A 143 4.99 -11.84 -3.57
C ALA A 143 4.71 -13.24 -4.12
N LEU A 144 3.46 -13.69 -4.00
CA LEU A 144 2.93 -14.86 -4.68
C LEU A 144 2.50 -14.45 -6.09
N CYS A 145 3.25 -14.89 -7.09
CA CYS A 145 3.17 -14.42 -8.46
C CYS A 145 2.71 -15.53 -9.43
N MET A 146 1.84 -15.19 -10.37
CA MET A 146 1.43 -16.04 -11.49
C MET A 146 1.59 -15.28 -12.81
N ASN A 147 2.29 -15.90 -13.77
CA ASN A 147 2.60 -15.28 -15.06
C ASN A 147 1.39 -15.26 -16.02
N HIS A 148 0.62 -16.35 -16.03
CA HIS A 148 -0.57 -16.57 -16.85
C HIS A 148 -1.46 -17.60 -16.12
N PRO A 149 -2.77 -17.71 -16.44
CA PRO A 149 -3.72 -18.48 -15.63
C PRO A 149 -3.39 -19.96 -15.46
N ASP A 150 -2.64 -20.54 -16.41
CA ASP A 150 -2.22 -21.95 -16.39
C ASP A 150 -0.78 -22.14 -15.87
N ALA A 151 -0.10 -21.06 -15.46
CA ALA A 151 1.25 -21.14 -14.92
C ALA A 151 1.23 -21.54 -13.44
N PRO A 152 2.22 -22.31 -12.96
CA PRO A 152 2.38 -22.53 -11.53
C PRO A 152 2.63 -21.20 -10.81
N TRP A 153 2.08 -21.09 -9.60
CA TRP A 153 2.39 -20.00 -8.69
C TRP A 153 3.86 -20.06 -8.25
N SER A 154 4.48 -18.89 -8.09
CA SER A 154 5.85 -18.75 -7.60
C SER A 154 5.91 -17.72 -6.48
N MET A 155 6.55 -18.06 -5.37
CA MET A 155 6.79 -17.13 -4.27
C MET A 155 8.15 -16.44 -4.48
N LYS A 156 8.19 -15.12 -4.39
CA LYS A 156 9.42 -14.32 -4.56
C LYS A 156 9.56 -13.27 -3.46
N PRO A 157 10.77 -13.01 -2.92
CA PRO A 157 10.97 -11.90 -1.99
C PRO A 157 10.79 -10.56 -2.69
N VAL A 158 10.20 -9.60 -1.98
CA VAL A 158 10.14 -8.19 -2.40
C VAL A 158 11.38 -7.46 -1.86
N TYR A 159 12.12 -6.82 -2.75
CA TYR A 159 13.34 -6.07 -2.40
C TYR A 159 13.06 -4.60 -2.05
N GLY A 160 11.94 -4.08 -2.53
CA GLY A 160 11.53 -2.71 -2.27
C GLY A 160 10.32 -2.30 -3.08
N TRP A 161 10.07 -1.00 -3.06
CA TRP A 161 8.85 -0.40 -3.59
C TRP A 161 9.20 0.85 -4.38
N ARG A 162 8.54 1.04 -5.52
CA ARG A 162 8.66 2.21 -6.38
C ARG A 162 7.42 3.05 -6.22
N LEU A 163 7.60 4.35 -6.02
CA LEU A 163 6.55 5.34 -6.15
C LEU A 163 6.73 6.07 -7.49
N TYR A 164 5.65 6.18 -8.24
CA TYR A 164 5.59 6.90 -9.51
C TYR A 164 4.88 8.25 -9.37
N SER A 165 5.10 9.15 -10.32
CA SER A 165 4.57 10.51 -10.32
C SER A 165 3.05 10.60 -10.40
N ASP A 166 2.37 9.52 -10.78
CA ASP A 166 0.91 9.40 -10.75
C ASP A 166 0.38 8.87 -9.39
N GLY A 167 1.27 8.70 -8.41
CA GLY A 167 0.95 8.18 -7.09
C GLY A 167 0.82 6.66 -7.02
N SER A 168 1.04 5.94 -8.13
CA SER A 168 1.03 4.48 -8.14
C SER A 168 2.27 3.92 -7.45
N ILE A 169 2.09 2.75 -6.82
CA ILE A 169 3.17 2.00 -6.17
C ILE A 169 3.30 0.62 -6.80
N ASP A 170 4.53 0.18 -7.02
CA ASP A 170 4.83 -1.17 -7.49
C ASP A 170 5.96 -1.81 -6.70
N ALA A 171 5.87 -3.13 -6.54
CA ALA A 171 6.87 -3.93 -5.84
C ALA A 171 8.05 -4.26 -6.76
N LEU A 172 9.25 -4.28 -6.19
CA LEU A 172 10.47 -4.70 -6.86
C LEU A 172 10.80 -6.15 -6.53
N LEU A 173 10.85 -6.99 -7.55
CA LEU A 173 11.28 -8.38 -7.49
C LEU A 173 12.61 -8.53 -8.23
N ALA A 174 13.38 -9.57 -7.90
CA ALA A 174 14.64 -9.87 -8.59
C ALA A 174 14.47 -10.98 -9.63
N ASP A 175 15.18 -10.84 -10.74
CA ASP A 175 15.52 -11.93 -11.65
C ASP A 175 16.88 -12.48 -11.21
N GLU A 176 16.87 -13.53 -10.41
CA GLU A 176 18.07 -14.11 -9.83
C GLU A 176 19.07 -14.60 -10.89
N GLN A 177 18.60 -14.97 -12.09
CA GLN A 177 19.48 -15.37 -13.19
C GLN A 177 20.27 -14.19 -13.77
N LYS A 178 19.77 -12.96 -13.58
CA LYS A 178 20.44 -11.71 -13.99
C LYS A 178 21.23 -11.05 -12.87
N ALA A 179 21.19 -11.59 -11.64
CA ALA A 179 21.91 -11.03 -10.51
C ALA A 179 23.42 -11.22 -10.68
N THR A 180 24.18 -10.13 -10.63
CA THR A 180 25.64 -10.16 -10.76
C THR A 180 26.37 -10.10 -9.42
N MET A 181 25.70 -9.65 -8.37
CA MET A 181 26.25 -9.45 -7.03
C MET A 181 25.23 -9.83 -5.96
N THR A 182 25.73 -10.24 -4.79
CA THR A 182 24.93 -10.51 -3.60
C THR A 182 25.54 -9.79 -2.38
N PRO A 183 24.73 -9.14 -1.51
CA PRO A 183 23.27 -9.04 -1.57
C PRO A 183 22.79 -8.17 -2.74
N ILE A 184 21.59 -8.46 -3.26
CA ILE A 184 20.93 -7.61 -4.26
C ILE A 184 20.44 -6.36 -3.55
N LEU A 185 20.74 -5.19 -4.11
CA LEU A 185 20.37 -3.89 -3.56
C LEU A 185 19.42 -3.14 -4.49
N LEU A 186 18.74 -2.12 -3.94
CA LEU A 186 17.96 -1.20 -4.76
C LEU A 186 18.84 -0.59 -5.86
N SER A 187 18.24 -0.36 -7.03
CA SER A 187 18.91 0.06 -8.27
C SER A 187 19.71 -1.02 -9.02
N ASP A 188 19.82 -2.25 -8.49
CA ASP A 188 20.41 -3.34 -9.26
C ASP A 188 19.58 -3.64 -10.52
N LYS A 189 20.28 -3.93 -11.63
CA LYS A 189 19.66 -4.14 -12.95
C LYS A 189 18.81 -5.40 -13.06
N CYS A 190 18.99 -6.34 -12.12
CA CYS A 190 18.17 -7.54 -12.04
C CYS A 190 16.77 -7.27 -11.43
N LEU A 191 16.54 -6.08 -10.86
CA LEU A 191 15.25 -5.72 -10.29
C LEU A 191 14.24 -5.29 -11.36
N TYR A 192 13.02 -5.82 -11.26
CA TYR A 192 11.90 -5.46 -12.12
C TYR A 192 10.63 -5.24 -11.30
N SER A 193 9.72 -4.50 -11.92
CA SER A 193 8.37 -4.20 -11.45
C SER A 193 7.51 -5.46 -11.46
N ALA A 194 6.93 -5.86 -10.32
CA ALA A 194 6.15 -7.10 -10.23
C ALA A 194 5.03 -7.15 -11.28
N ARG A 195 4.28 -6.05 -11.42
CA ARG A 195 3.17 -5.94 -12.38
C ARG A 195 3.61 -5.90 -13.85
N SER A 196 4.89 -5.66 -14.13
CA SER A 196 5.41 -5.69 -15.50
C SER A 196 5.65 -7.11 -16.04
N CYS A 197 5.78 -8.10 -15.15
CA CYS A 197 6.10 -9.49 -15.53
C CYS A 197 5.04 -10.50 -15.11
N HIS A 198 4.18 -10.16 -14.15
CA HIS A 198 3.21 -11.08 -13.56
C HIS A 198 1.80 -10.55 -13.76
N GLN A 199 0.89 -11.43 -14.19
CA GLN A 199 -0.52 -11.09 -14.38
C GLN A 199 -1.26 -10.99 -13.05
N SER A 200 -0.89 -11.84 -12.08
CA SER A 200 -1.44 -11.81 -10.72
C SER A 200 -0.31 -11.80 -9.71
N VAL A 201 -0.42 -10.93 -8.71
CA VAL A 201 0.56 -10.74 -7.64
C VAL A 201 -0.16 -10.49 -6.33
N TYR A 202 0.10 -11.32 -5.31
CA TYR A 202 -0.41 -11.13 -3.96
C TYR A 202 0.74 -11.02 -2.97
N PHE A 203 0.65 -10.07 -2.04
CA PHE A 203 1.67 -9.81 -1.04
C PHE A 203 1.33 -10.46 0.29
N PHE A 204 2.32 -11.13 0.86
CA PHE A 204 2.23 -11.80 2.15
C PHE A 204 3.38 -11.36 3.05
N GLN A 205 3.07 -11.22 4.33
CA GLN A 205 4.12 -11.06 5.34
C GLN A 205 4.97 -12.32 5.42
N ARG A 206 6.24 -12.15 5.80
CA ARG A 206 7.25 -13.21 5.87
C ARG A 206 6.75 -14.49 6.55
N HIS A 207 6.06 -14.37 7.68
CA HIS A 207 5.61 -15.53 8.44
C HIS A 207 4.50 -16.33 7.71
N ILE A 208 3.57 -15.64 7.02
CA ILE A 208 2.55 -16.28 6.19
C ILE A 208 3.20 -16.91 4.96
N ALA A 209 4.12 -16.18 4.33
CA ALA A 209 4.86 -16.67 3.17
C ALA A 209 5.61 -17.98 3.47
N ASN A 210 6.26 -18.08 4.62
CA ASN A 210 6.92 -19.30 5.06
C ASN A 210 5.95 -20.46 5.24
N ARG A 211 4.77 -20.23 5.84
CA ARG A 211 3.73 -21.27 5.97
C ARG A 211 3.23 -21.77 4.61
N ILE A 212 3.11 -20.87 3.63
CA ILE A 212 2.76 -21.23 2.24
C ILE A 212 3.86 -22.11 1.63
N LEU A 213 5.12 -21.72 1.80
CA LEU A 213 6.28 -22.47 1.29
C LEU A 213 6.44 -23.85 1.96
N GLU A 214 6.00 -23.97 3.21
CA GLU A 214 5.98 -25.24 3.97
C GLU A 214 4.75 -26.11 3.67
N GLU A 215 3.89 -25.69 2.72
CA GLU A 215 2.65 -26.37 2.34
C GLU A 215 1.69 -26.59 3.53
N ASP A 216 1.62 -25.62 4.46
CA ASP A 216 0.72 -25.68 5.61
C ASP A 216 -0.75 -25.80 5.14
N PRO A 217 -1.47 -26.89 5.50
CA PRO A 217 -2.80 -27.17 4.96
C PRO A 217 -3.82 -26.05 5.21
N ALA A 218 -3.83 -25.49 6.43
CA ALA A 218 -4.76 -24.43 6.80
C ALA A 218 -4.53 -23.14 6.00
N THR A 219 -3.26 -22.81 5.73
CA THR A 219 -2.90 -21.63 4.93
C THR A 219 -3.25 -21.83 3.46
N LEU A 220 -3.01 -23.01 2.90
CA LEU A 220 -3.37 -23.34 1.52
C LEU A 220 -4.89 -23.37 1.29
N GLU A 221 -5.67 -23.88 2.24
CA GLU A 221 -7.14 -23.82 2.18
C GLU A 221 -7.64 -22.37 2.17
N ALA A 222 -7.09 -21.51 3.03
CA ALA A 222 -7.43 -20.09 3.05
C ALA A 222 -7.09 -19.39 1.72
N LEU A 223 -5.92 -19.70 1.14
CA LEU A 223 -5.53 -19.19 -0.17
C LEU A 223 -6.45 -19.65 -1.30
N ALA A 224 -6.88 -20.92 -1.27
CA ALA A 224 -7.80 -21.46 -2.27
C ALA A 224 -9.11 -20.66 -2.28
N MET A 225 -9.63 -20.26 -1.11
CA MET A 225 -10.82 -19.40 -1.03
C MET A 225 -10.59 -17.97 -1.58
N MET A 226 -9.34 -17.47 -1.57
CA MET A 226 -9.01 -16.13 -2.10
C MET A 226 -8.89 -16.09 -3.63
N VAL A 227 -8.52 -17.22 -4.27
CA VAL A 227 -8.22 -17.29 -5.72
C VAL A 227 -9.42 -17.78 -6.55
N VAL A 228 -10.44 -18.36 -5.93
CA VAL A 228 -11.68 -18.74 -6.61
C VAL A 228 -12.44 -17.46 -6.98
N PRO A 229 -12.72 -17.21 -8.27
CA PRO A 229 -13.53 -16.06 -8.66
C PRO A 229 -14.89 -16.15 -7.97
N SER A 230 -15.38 -15.04 -7.44
CA SER A 230 -16.79 -14.92 -7.10
C SER A 230 -17.59 -15.17 -8.39
N GLU A 231 -18.38 -16.25 -8.43
CA GLU A 231 -19.32 -16.49 -9.53
C GLU A 231 -20.33 -15.33 -9.68
#